data_AF-A0A2W7CBM3-F1
#
_entry.id   AF-A0A2W7CBM3-F1
#
_cell.length_a   1.000
_cell.length_b   1.000
_cell.length_c   1.000
_cell.angle_alpha   90.00
_cell.angle_beta   90.00
_cell.angle_gamma   90.00
#
_symmetry.space_group_name_H-M   'P 1'
#
loop_
_entity.id
_entity.type
_entity.pdbx_description
1 polymer ?
#
loop_
_entity_poly.entity_id
_entity_poly.type
_entity_poly.pdbx_seq_one_letter_code
_entity_poly.pdbx_strand_id
1 'polypeptide(L)'
;MSTKGKSGCPINLSLELLGDRWTLLIIRDLIFAGKKHFREFLQSDEGISSRTLAERLQTLQDEGILTRSDDPTHGLKTVYRLTEAGIDLLPVLATLGAWGSKHRKADDKLARIADDLAASGEAALEQMKAALRAEHIV
;
A
#
# COMPACT_ATOMS: atom_id res chain seq x y z
N MET A 1 6.08 20.32 8.80
CA MET A 1 7.55 20.40 8.65
C MET A 1 7.95 19.35 7.64
N SER A 2 8.46 19.76 6.46
CA SER A 2 8.96 18.80 5.46
C SER A 2 10.18 18.11 6.06
N THR A 3 10.10 16.79 6.19
CA THR A 3 11.19 15.96 6.71
C THR A 3 12.21 15.60 5.65
N LYS A 4 12.04 16.05 4.39
CA LYS A 4 12.87 15.62 3.27
C LYS A 4 14.37 15.84 3.50
N GLY A 5 15.13 14.75 3.44
CA GLY A 5 16.59 14.78 3.38
C GLY A 5 17.30 15.04 4.71
N LYS A 6 16.68 14.70 5.86
CA LYS A 6 17.33 14.87 7.18
C LYS A 6 18.59 14.02 7.35
N SER A 7 18.64 12.88 6.67
CA SER A 7 19.84 12.03 6.57
C SER A 7 19.78 11.14 5.34
N GLY A 8 20.94 10.69 4.84
CA GLY A 8 21.04 9.69 3.78
C GLY A 8 20.78 8.25 4.23
N CYS A 9 20.29 8.04 5.46
CA CYS A 9 19.97 6.70 5.96
C CYS A 9 18.75 6.12 5.23
N PRO A 10 18.83 4.93 4.59
CA PRO A 10 17.72 4.35 3.85
C PRO A 10 16.44 4.20 4.69
N ILE A 11 16.57 3.84 5.96
CA ILE A 11 15.41 3.71 6.88
C ILE A 11 14.74 5.07 7.08
N ASN A 12 15.50 6.14 7.29
CA ASN A 12 14.94 7.47 7.44
C ASN A 12 14.24 7.93 6.16
N LEU A 13 14.85 7.71 5.00
CA LEU A 13 14.25 8.04 3.70
C LEU A 13 12.94 7.27 3.47
N SER A 14 12.89 5.99 3.82
CA SER A 14 11.64 5.22 3.79
C SER A 14 10.60 5.76 4.76
N LEU A 15 10.98 6.18 5.98
CA LEU A 15 10.06 6.75 6.96
C LEU A 15 9.52 8.13 6.56
N GLU A 16 10.26 8.91 5.79
CA GLU A 16 9.78 10.18 5.23
C GLU A 16 8.57 9.99 4.30
N LEU A 17 8.46 8.80 3.68
CA LEU A 17 7.35 8.40 2.81
C LEU A 17 6.30 7.54 3.54
N LEU A 18 6.75 6.45 4.17
CA LEU A 18 5.89 5.40 4.75
C LEU A 18 5.45 5.70 6.18
N GLY A 19 6.04 6.71 6.83
CA GLY A 19 5.84 6.97 8.26
C GLY A 19 4.51 7.63 8.62
N ASP A 20 3.71 8.05 7.63
CA ASP A 20 2.34 8.48 7.87
C ASP A 20 1.38 7.27 7.98
N ARG A 21 0.28 7.44 8.73
CA ARG A 21 -0.67 6.35 9.00
C ARG A 21 -1.34 5.78 7.73
N TRP A 22 -1.49 6.58 6.68
CA TRP A 22 -2.37 6.26 5.55
C TRP A 22 -1.65 5.59 4.40
N THR A 23 -0.37 5.92 4.17
CA THR A 23 0.40 5.40 3.04
C THR A 23 0.35 3.88 2.95
N LEU A 24 0.70 3.16 4.03
CA LEU A 24 0.67 1.69 4.02
C LEU A 24 -0.76 1.11 4.00
N LEU A 25 -1.77 1.85 4.48
CA LEU A 25 -3.17 1.42 4.39
C LEU A 25 -3.69 1.50 2.95
N ILE A 26 -3.33 2.55 2.20
CA ILE A 26 -3.67 2.69 0.78
C ILE A 26 -3.02 1.57 -0.03
N ILE A 27 -1.75 1.26 0.22
CA ILE A 27 -1.03 0.19 -0.47
C ILE A 27 -1.63 -1.18 -0.10
N ARG A 28 -1.94 -1.43 1.18
CA ARG A 28 -2.66 -2.62 1.62
C ARG A 28 -3.96 -2.80 0.85
N ASP A 29 -4.73 -1.73 0.70
CA ASP A 29 -6.03 -1.76 0.02
C ASP A 29 -5.90 -2.05 -1.48
N LEU A 30 -4.85 -1.54 -2.14
CA LEU A 30 -4.52 -1.88 -3.52
C LEU A 30 -4.17 -3.37 -3.66
N ILE A 31 -3.32 -3.89 -2.78
CA ILE A 31 -2.80 -5.26 -2.87
C ILE A 31 -3.84 -6.31 -2.49
N PHE A 32 -4.56 -6.12 -1.38
CA PHE A 32 -5.38 -7.18 -0.79
C PHE A 32 -6.88 -6.99 -0.99
N ALA A 33 -7.34 -5.74 -1.08
CA ALA A 33 -8.76 -5.44 -1.30
C ALA A 33 -9.07 -5.11 -2.78
N GLY A 34 -8.06 -5.05 -3.64
CA GLY A 34 -8.21 -4.77 -5.07
C GLY A 34 -8.81 -3.39 -5.36
N LYS A 35 -8.70 -2.45 -4.41
CA LYS A 35 -9.25 -1.08 -4.57
C LYS A 35 -8.39 -0.32 -5.57
N LYS A 36 -9.01 0.31 -6.56
CA LYS A 36 -8.30 1.07 -7.61
C LYS A 36 -8.84 2.47 -7.82
N HIS A 37 -9.99 2.79 -7.24
CA HIS A 37 -10.66 4.08 -7.42
C HIS A 37 -10.72 4.88 -6.12
N PHE A 38 -10.68 6.20 -6.26
CA PHE A 38 -10.74 7.14 -5.14
C PHE A 38 -11.90 6.85 -4.16
N ARG A 39 -13.10 6.56 -4.70
CA ARG A 39 -14.29 6.29 -3.87
C ARG A 39 -14.20 4.98 -3.08
N GLU A 40 -13.47 4.00 -3.57
CA GLU A 40 -13.32 2.71 -2.88
C GLU A 40 -12.45 2.88 -1.64
N PHE A 41 -11.38 3.68 -1.72
CA PHE A 41 -10.55 4.02 -0.56
C PHE A 41 -11.31 4.82 0.50
N LEU A 42 -12.24 5.69 0.10
CA LEU A 42 -13.12 6.40 1.05
C LEU A 42 -14.07 5.48 1.82
N GLN A 43 -14.30 4.27 1.30
CA GLN A 43 -15.14 3.26 1.94
C GLN A 43 -14.33 2.31 2.83
N SER A 44 -13.03 2.56 3.05
CA SER A 44 -12.23 1.79 4.01
C SER A 44 -12.67 2.08 5.44
N ASP A 45 -12.65 1.04 6.28
CA ASP A 45 -13.13 1.10 7.67
C ASP A 45 -12.39 2.11 8.54
N GLU A 46 -11.12 2.43 8.20
CA GLU A 46 -10.32 3.39 8.95
C GLU A 46 -10.76 4.86 8.76
N GLY A 47 -11.64 5.14 7.78
CA GLY A 47 -12.29 6.44 7.63
C GLY A 47 -11.33 7.57 7.20
N ILE A 48 -10.54 7.36 6.16
CA ILE A 48 -9.68 8.41 5.59
C ILE A 48 -10.52 9.58 5.05
N SER A 49 -10.12 10.82 5.37
CA SER A 49 -10.80 12.00 4.82
C SER A 49 -10.47 12.16 3.33
N SER A 50 -11.42 12.68 2.55
CA SER A 50 -11.22 12.96 1.11
C SER A 50 -9.99 13.83 0.84
N ARG A 51 -9.80 14.89 1.64
CA ARG A 51 -8.63 15.75 1.53
C ARG A 51 -7.33 14.98 1.76
N THR A 52 -7.25 14.21 2.86
CA THR A 52 -6.05 13.45 3.19
C THR A 52 -5.75 12.36 2.15
N LEU A 53 -6.79 11.68 1.66
CA LEU A 53 -6.65 10.68 0.61
C LEU A 53 -6.07 11.31 -0.67
N ALA A 54 -6.59 12.46 -1.11
CA ALA A 54 -6.09 13.16 -2.27
C ALA A 54 -4.62 13.57 -2.11
N GLU A 55 -4.25 14.15 -0.96
CA GLU A 55 -2.87 14.53 -0.64
C GLU A 55 -1.92 13.32 -0.65
N ARG A 56 -2.36 12.16 -0.11
CA ARG A 56 -1.54 10.94 -0.06
C ARG A 56 -1.38 10.27 -1.42
N LEU A 57 -2.46 10.16 -2.20
CA LEU A 57 -2.39 9.61 -3.55
C LEU A 57 -1.48 10.45 -4.45
N GLN A 58 -1.53 11.78 -4.33
CA GLN A 58 -0.59 12.66 -5.03
C GLN A 58 0.85 12.41 -4.58
N THR A 59 1.10 12.34 -3.27
CA THR A 59 2.45 12.06 -2.73
C THR A 59 3.00 10.73 -3.26
N LEU A 60 2.19 9.67 -3.24
CA LEU A 60 2.60 8.35 -3.72
C LEU A 60 2.84 8.32 -5.24
N GLN A 61 2.13 9.16 -6.00
CA GLN A 61 2.40 9.35 -7.42
C GLN A 61 3.73 10.08 -7.63
N ASP A 62 3.96 11.17 -6.91
CA ASP A 62 5.17 12.00 -7.05
C ASP A 62 6.44 11.22 -6.65
N GLU A 63 6.32 10.31 -5.68
CA GLU A 63 7.40 9.43 -5.22
C GLU A 63 7.51 8.13 -6.04
N GLY A 64 6.69 7.97 -7.09
CA GLY A 64 6.79 6.83 -8.02
C GLY A 64 6.35 5.50 -7.43
N ILE A 65 5.50 5.49 -6.39
CA ILE A 65 4.89 4.29 -5.80
C ILE A 65 3.63 3.88 -6.56
N LEU A 66 2.89 4.86 -7.09
CA LEU A 66 1.65 4.65 -7.83
C LEU A 66 1.68 5.36 -9.19
N THR A 67 0.97 4.79 -10.15
CA THR A 67 0.55 5.49 -11.37
C THR A 67 -0.92 5.85 -11.29
N ARG A 68 -1.30 6.89 -12.06
CA ARG A 68 -2.66 7.38 -12.20
C ARG A 68 -3.01 7.43 -13.68
N SER A 69 -4.10 6.78 -14.08
CA SER A 69 -4.62 6.85 -15.44
C SER A 69 -6.14 7.01 -15.44
N ASP A 70 -6.71 7.41 -16.57
CA ASP A 70 -8.16 7.30 -16.77
C ASP A 70 -8.55 5.81 -16.87
N ASP A 71 -9.78 5.51 -16.46
CA ASP A 71 -10.34 4.17 -16.58
C ASP A 71 -10.76 3.92 -18.04
N PRO A 72 -10.26 2.85 -18.68
CA PRO A 72 -10.56 2.56 -20.08
C PRO A 72 -12.04 2.21 -20.32
N THR A 73 -12.76 1.76 -19.29
CA THR A 73 -14.18 1.42 -19.35
C THR A 73 -15.08 2.60 -18.99
N HIS A 74 -14.54 3.60 -18.28
CA HIS A 74 -15.32 4.73 -17.79
C HIS A 74 -14.44 5.98 -17.62
N GLY A 75 -14.19 6.73 -18.69
CA GLY A 75 -13.20 7.82 -18.74
C GLY A 75 -13.31 8.94 -17.70
N LEU A 76 -14.44 9.07 -16.98
CA LEU A 76 -14.56 9.98 -15.84
C LEU A 76 -13.99 9.42 -14.52
N LYS A 77 -13.60 8.14 -14.48
CA LYS A 77 -12.99 7.51 -13.32
C LYS A 77 -11.48 7.48 -13.51
N THR A 78 -10.77 7.84 -12.45
CA THR A 78 -9.34 7.59 -12.35
C THR A 78 -9.11 6.20 -11.75
N VAL A 79 -8.12 5.49 -12.27
CA VAL A 79 -7.60 4.24 -11.73
C VAL A 79 -6.18 4.47 -11.22
N TYR A 80 -5.93 4.01 -9.99
CA TYR A 80 -4.60 3.98 -9.38
C TYR A 80 -4.02 2.57 -9.51
N ARG A 81 -2.74 2.48 -9.87
CA ARG A 81 -2.02 1.20 -9.96
C ARG A 81 -0.67 1.30 -9.27
N LEU A 82 -0.19 0.18 -8.73
CA LEU A 82 1.15 0.09 -8.15
C LEU A 82 2.21 0.13 -9.24
N THR A 83 3.32 0.81 -8.96
CA THR A 83 4.57 0.61 -9.70
C THR A 83 5.32 -0.60 -9.15
N GLU A 84 6.44 -0.95 -9.77
CA GLU A 84 7.36 -1.96 -9.22
C GLU A 84 7.77 -1.61 -7.78
N ALA A 85 8.11 -0.35 -7.50
CA ALA A 85 8.46 0.11 -6.16
C ALA A 85 7.29 -0.02 -5.17
N GLY A 86 6.05 0.18 -5.61
CA GLY A 86 4.87 -0.07 -4.78
C GLY A 86 4.63 -1.56 -4.48
N ILE A 87 4.87 -2.43 -5.45
CA ILE A 87 4.76 -3.89 -5.30
C ILE A 87 5.82 -4.43 -4.33
N ASP A 88 7.04 -3.86 -4.37
CA ASP A 88 8.13 -4.23 -3.46
C ASP A 88 7.86 -3.92 -1.98
N LEU A 89 6.78 -3.18 -1.65
CA LEU A 89 6.33 -2.96 -0.28
C LEU A 89 5.53 -4.13 0.31
N LEU A 90 5.21 -5.15 -0.49
CA LEU A 90 4.48 -6.33 -0.03
C LEU A 90 5.15 -7.02 1.18
N PRO A 91 6.47 -7.33 1.17
CA PRO A 91 7.12 -7.97 2.33
C PRO A 91 7.12 -7.08 3.58
N VAL A 92 7.13 -5.75 3.40
CA VAL A 92 7.00 -4.79 4.51
C VAL A 92 5.63 -4.92 5.16
N LEU A 93 4.56 -4.98 4.36
CA LEU A 93 3.19 -5.19 4.88
C LEU A 93 3.04 -6.54 5.58
N ALA A 94 3.61 -7.61 5.02
CA ALA A 94 3.60 -8.94 5.64
C ALA A 94 4.23 -8.91 7.04
N THR A 95 5.45 -8.35 7.13
CA THR A 95 6.18 -8.25 8.39
C THR A 95 5.47 -7.35 9.40
N LEU A 96 4.93 -6.21 8.94
CA LEU A 96 4.18 -5.28 9.78
C LEU A 96 2.88 -5.93 10.32
N GLY A 97 2.20 -6.70 9.48
CA GLY A 97 1.00 -7.46 9.85
C GLY A 97 1.26 -8.46 10.97
N ALA A 98 2.28 -9.30 10.83
CA ALA A 98 2.66 -10.28 11.86
C ALA A 98 3.12 -9.62 13.17
N TRP A 99 3.86 -8.51 13.08
CA TRP A 99 4.19 -7.71 14.27
C TRP A 99 2.92 -7.19 14.96
N GLY A 100 1.95 -6.71 14.17
CA GLY A 100 0.64 -6.27 14.65
C GLY A 100 -0.15 -7.37 15.33
N SER A 101 -0.22 -8.56 14.72
CA SER A 101 -0.84 -9.78 15.26
C SER A 101 -0.30 -10.10 16.66
N LYS A 102 1.03 -10.05 16.83
CA LYS A 102 1.70 -10.39 18.11
C LYS A 102 1.54 -9.34 19.20
N HIS A 103 1.51 -8.05 18.85
CA HIS A 103 1.68 -6.95 19.82
C HIS A 103 0.45 -6.07 19.99
N ARG A 104 -0.61 -6.27 19.19
CA ARG A 104 -1.86 -5.51 19.27
C ARG A 104 -3.04 -6.46 19.46
N LYS A 105 -4.17 -5.90 19.89
CA LYS A 105 -5.45 -6.64 19.98
C LYS A 105 -6.09 -6.68 18.58
N ALA A 106 -5.56 -7.52 17.72
CA ALA A 106 -6.11 -7.77 16.40
C ALA A 106 -7.31 -8.72 16.48
N ASP A 107 -8.19 -8.68 15.48
CA ASP A 107 -9.18 -9.72 15.25
C ASP A 107 -8.49 -11.05 14.89
N ASP A 108 -8.98 -12.17 15.43
CA ASP A 108 -8.35 -13.49 15.28
C ASP A 108 -8.22 -13.93 13.82
N LYS A 109 -9.19 -13.59 12.97
CA LYS A 109 -9.15 -13.96 11.55
C LYS A 109 -8.09 -13.13 10.83
N LEU A 110 -8.05 -11.82 11.07
CA LEU A 110 -7.06 -10.93 10.46
C LEU A 110 -5.64 -11.24 10.94
N ALA A 111 -5.48 -11.59 12.22
CA ALA A 111 -4.21 -12.03 12.80
C ALA A 111 -3.64 -13.25 12.06
N ARG A 112 -4.47 -14.29 11.86
CA ARG A 112 -4.07 -15.50 11.12
C ARG A 112 -3.64 -15.21 9.68
N ILE A 113 -4.41 -14.40 8.96
CA ILE A 113 -4.07 -14.01 7.58
C ILE A 113 -2.70 -13.32 7.54
N ALA A 114 -2.44 -12.40 8.49
CA ALA A 114 -1.17 -11.70 8.57
C ALA A 114 0.00 -12.65 8.91
N ASP A 115 -0.21 -13.58 9.84
CA ASP A 115 0.80 -14.56 10.24
C ASP A 115 1.10 -15.55 9.11
N ASP A 116 0.08 -16.03 8.40
CA ASP A 116 0.23 -16.92 7.24
C ASP A 116 0.98 -16.21 6.10
N LEU A 117 0.66 -14.94 5.84
CA LEU A 117 1.38 -14.15 4.85
C LEU A 117 2.84 -13.92 5.24
N ALA A 118 3.14 -13.68 6.51
CA ALA A 118 4.52 -13.50 6.96
C ALA A 118 5.32 -14.82 7.02
N ALA A 119 4.64 -15.94 7.29
CA ALA A 119 5.22 -17.28 7.23
C ALA A 119 5.38 -17.79 5.79
N SER A 120 4.76 -17.12 4.81
CA SER A 120 4.92 -17.44 3.41
C SER A 120 6.38 -17.26 3.01
N GLY A 121 6.97 -18.33 2.48
CA GLY A 121 8.35 -18.29 2.02
C GLY A 121 8.56 -17.29 0.87
N GLU A 122 9.81 -16.94 0.61
CA GLU A 122 10.21 -16.00 -0.44
C GLU A 122 9.59 -16.32 -1.81
N ALA A 123 9.51 -17.62 -2.17
CA ALA A 123 8.89 -18.06 -3.41
C ALA A 123 7.39 -17.69 -3.53
N ALA A 124 6.64 -17.76 -2.43
CA ALA A 124 5.22 -17.40 -2.43
C ALA A 124 5.02 -15.88 -2.52
N LEU A 125 5.86 -15.10 -1.83
CA LEU A 125 5.86 -13.64 -1.96
C LEU A 125 6.19 -13.21 -3.38
N GLU A 126 7.18 -13.82 -4.03
CA GLU A 126 7.53 -13.52 -5.42
C GLU A 126 6.42 -13.92 -6.41
N GLN A 127 5.73 -15.04 -6.17
CA GLN A 127 4.56 -15.39 -6.96
C GLN A 127 3.45 -14.34 -6.84
N MET A 128 3.20 -13.84 -5.62
CA MET A 128 2.20 -12.80 -5.41
C MET A 128 2.62 -11.46 -6.03
N LYS A 129 3.91 -11.09 -5.95
CA LYS A 129 4.46 -9.94 -6.68
C LYS A 129 4.29 -10.09 -8.18
N ALA A 130 4.53 -11.27 -8.75
CA ALA A 130 4.31 -11.53 -10.18
C ALA A 130 2.84 -11.34 -10.57
N ALA A 131 1.90 -11.79 -9.75
CA ALA A 131 0.47 -11.55 -9.97
C ALA A 131 0.13 -10.05 -9.92
N LEU A 132 0.65 -9.32 -8.93
CA LEU A 132 0.46 -7.87 -8.82
C LEU A 132 1.06 -7.14 -10.02
N ARG A 133 2.24 -7.54 -10.51
CA ARG A 133 2.86 -6.95 -11.72
C ARG A 133 1.95 -7.12 -12.92
N ALA A 134 1.40 -8.32 -13.14
CA ALA A 134 0.48 -8.59 -14.24
C ALA A 134 -0.82 -7.76 -14.17
N GLU A 135 -1.25 -7.37 -12.97
CA GLU A 135 -2.45 -6.56 -12.76
C GLU A 135 -2.21 -5.04 -12.84
N HIS A 136 -1.07 -4.57 -12.31
CA HIS A 136 -0.82 -3.15 -12.08
C HIS A 136 0.14 -2.51 -13.07
N ILE A 137 1.02 -3.28 -13.71
CA ILE A 137 1.98 -2.75 -14.67
C ILE A 137 1.41 -3.00 -16.07
N VAL A 138 0.90 -1.93 -16.68
CA VAL A 138 0.35 -1.88 -18.04
C VAL A 138 1.22 -1.00 -18.92
#